data_AF-A0A839ITF0-F1
#
_entry.id   AF-A0A839ITF0-F1
#
_cell.length_a   1.000
_cell.length_b   1.000
_cell.length_c   1.000
_cell.angle_alpha   90.00
_cell.angle_beta   90.00
_cell.angle_gamma   90.00
#
_symmetry.space_group_name_H-M   'P 1'
#
loop_
_entity.id
_entity.type
_entity.pdbx_description
1 polymer ?
#
loop_
_entity_poly.entity_id
_entity_poly.type
_entity_poly.pdbx_seq_one_letter_code
_entity_poly.pdbx_strand_id
1 'polypeptide(L)'
;MIGDHPKNALRAQLKDLADKGSLNTPATGLLDKEYLNAFWQEICALVRLHQIVISAVKAEGASEKNKHEECVVIENTGPVIADLSGWRLNAGADQDFVFPDNTYLAPEEKLAVWTFDQDKPYSFNSHRPVWNNRGDTALLYNNEEKQISALCYGSAAAPFVTITEIQFDGIEGREEADEYVEITNHGDIPAEISGWTISAGKNQDFTFPDNTVLEPGGAIKVFTNKAVPECGGFSFNSRTAIWNNKEDIGRLYDYRQQLVSELHYKDGVAL
;
A
#
# COMPACT_ATOMS: atom_id res chain seq x y z
N MET A 1 6.52 21.25 2.24
CA MET A 1 7.68 20.60 2.89
C MET A 1 7.46 19.11 2.70
N ILE A 2 8.23 18.48 1.82
CA ILE A 2 8.10 17.05 1.52
C ILE A 2 8.63 16.31 2.75
N GLY A 3 7.73 15.61 3.47
CA GLY A 3 8.12 14.76 4.59
C GLY A 3 9.12 13.72 4.12
N ASP A 4 10.17 13.50 4.91
CA ASP A 4 11.23 12.56 4.54
C ASP A 4 10.64 11.16 4.36
N HIS A 5 10.81 10.59 3.17
CA HIS A 5 10.24 9.29 2.79
C HIS A 5 10.72 8.22 3.79
N PRO A 6 9.87 7.28 4.26
CA PRO A 6 10.26 6.25 5.23
C PRO A 6 11.55 5.48 4.87
N LYS A 7 11.80 5.26 3.57
CA LYS A 7 13.04 4.65 3.05
C LYS A 7 14.30 5.49 3.33
N ASN A 8 14.20 6.82 3.37
CA ASN A 8 15.31 7.72 3.69
C ASN A 8 15.64 7.68 5.18
N ALA A 9 14.63 7.59 6.06
CA ALA A 9 14.82 7.49 7.50
C ALA A 9 15.53 6.19 7.90
N LEU A 10 15.08 5.03 7.38
CA LEU A 10 15.75 3.75 7.62
C LEU A 10 17.18 3.75 7.08
N ARG A 11 17.41 4.33 5.89
CA ARG A 11 18.75 4.44 5.31
C ARG A 11 19.68 5.32 6.15
N ALA A 12 19.18 6.42 6.71
CA ALA A 12 19.94 7.29 7.61
C ALA A 12 20.29 6.57 8.93
N GLN A 13 19.33 5.84 9.50
CA GLN A 13 19.55 5.03 10.71
C GLN A 13 20.56 3.91 10.49
N LEU A 14 20.45 3.16 9.38
CA LEU A 14 21.41 2.12 9.02
C LEU A 14 22.82 2.69 8.78
N LYS A 15 22.91 3.89 8.19
CA LYS A 15 24.18 4.60 7.99
C LYS A 15 24.79 5.05 9.32
N ASP A 16 24.00 5.66 10.21
CA ASP A 16 24.46 6.05 11.55
C ASP A 16 24.95 4.85 12.37
N LEU A 17 24.26 3.70 12.26
CA LEU A 17 24.68 2.44 12.88
C LEU A 17 26.03 1.95 12.33
N ALA A 18 26.20 1.99 11.00
CA ALA A 18 27.44 1.60 10.34
C ALA A 18 28.61 2.56 10.68
N ASP A 19 28.34 3.87 10.74
CA ASP A 19 29.32 4.90 11.07
C ASP A 19 29.76 4.83 12.55
N LYS A 20 28.83 4.54 13.48
CA LYS A 20 29.13 4.25 14.89
C LYS A 20 29.93 2.96 15.07
N GLY A 21 29.63 1.94 14.26
CA GLY A 21 30.41 0.69 14.21
C GLY A 21 31.85 0.87 13.74
N SER A 22 32.13 1.88 12.91
CA SER A 22 33.49 2.20 12.44
C SER A 22 34.39 2.77 13.54
N LEU A 23 33.85 3.31 14.63
CA LEU A 23 34.63 3.98 15.69
C LEU A 23 35.13 3.03 16.80
N ASN A 24 34.70 1.76 16.81
CA ASN A 24 35.09 0.75 17.81
C ASN A 24 35.72 -0.51 17.19
N THR A 25 36.39 -0.39 16.05
CA THR A 25 37.18 -1.52 15.51
C THR A 25 38.32 -1.85 16.48
N PRO A 26 38.38 -3.07 17.04
CA PRO A 26 39.57 -3.50 17.78
C PRO A 26 40.76 -3.49 16.83
N ALA A 27 41.92 -3.04 17.30
CA ALA A 27 43.15 -2.90 16.51
C ALA A 27 43.71 -4.22 15.91
N THR A 28 42.98 -5.34 16.02
CA THR A 28 43.43 -6.71 15.70
C THR A 28 42.79 -7.34 14.46
N GLY A 29 41.99 -6.59 13.68
CA GLY A 29 41.64 -6.98 12.30
C GLY A 29 40.67 -8.16 12.13
N LEU A 30 40.09 -8.68 13.21
CA LEU A 30 38.97 -9.63 13.19
C LEU A 30 37.80 -8.99 13.94
N LEU A 31 36.64 -8.88 13.28
CA LEU A 31 35.38 -8.52 13.92
C LEU A 31 35.10 -9.55 15.02
N ASP A 32 35.10 -9.14 16.28
CA ASP A 32 34.86 -10.07 17.37
C ASP A 32 33.39 -10.56 17.36
N LYS A 33 33.16 -11.77 17.88
CA LYS A 33 31.84 -12.42 17.85
C LYS A 33 30.78 -11.65 18.65
N GLU A 34 31.14 -11.02 19.77
CA GLU A 34 30.25 -10.20 20.59
C GLU A 34 29.86 -8.92 19.84
N TYR A 35 30.80 -8.27 19.17
CA TYR A 35 30.55 -7.12 18.30
C TYR A 35 29.60 -7.49 17.15
N LEU A 36 29.88 -8.58 16.43
CA LEU A 36 29.02 -9.04 15.34
C LEU A 36 27.61 -9.38 15.82
N ASN A 37 27.49 -10.00 17.00
CA ASN A 37 26.20 -10.28 17.61
C ASN A 37 25.45 -9.00 17.99
N ALA A 38 26.11 -8.05 18.65
CA ALA A 38 25.49 -6.78 19.04
C ALA A 38 25.01 -6.00 17.80
N PHE A 39 25.88 -5.87 16.79
CA PHE A 39 25.55 -5.24 15.53
C PHE A 39 24.39 -5.94 14.80
N TRP A 40 24.39 -7.27 14.77
CA TRP A 40 23.30 -8.05 14.21
C TRP A 40 21.97 -7.84 14.95
N GLN A 41 22.00 -7.74 16.28
CA GLN A 41 20.81 -7.45 17.09
C GLN A 41 20.27 -6.05 16.81
N GLU A 42 21.13 -5.04 16.65
CA GLU A 42 20.71 -3.69 16.30
C GLU A 42 20.10 -3.62 14.90
N ILE A 43 20.71 -4.29 13.90
CA ILE A 43 20.11 -4.43 12.57
C ILE A 43 18.76 -5.15 12.65
N CYS A 44 18.67 -6.27 13.37
CA CYS A 44 17.42 -6.99 13.55
C CYS A 44 16.34 -6.10 14.19
N ALA A 45 16.70 -5.30 15.20
CA ALA A 45 15.76 -4.39 15.85
C ALA A 45 15.25 -3.30 14.90
N LEU A 46 16.13 -2.74 14.05
CA LEU A 46 15.74 -1.75 13.04
C LEU A 46 14.86 -2.37 11.93
N VAL A 47 15.25 -3.54 11.42
CA VAL A 47 14.52 -4.24 10.35
C VAL A 47 13.16 -4.74 10.83
N ARG A 48 13.06 -5.23 12.08
CA ARG A 48 11.82 -5.76 12.67
C ARG A 48 10.67 -4.74 12.63
N LEU A 49 10.98 -3.44 12.73
CA LEU A 49 9.99 -2.37 12.68
C LEU A 49 9.46 -2.04 11.28
N HIS A 50 10.08 -2.55 10.22
CA HIS A 50 9.78 -2.19 8.84
C HIS A 50 9.43 -3.40 7.96
N GLN A 51 9.63 -4.62 8.46
CA GLN A 51 9.34 -5.84 7.71
C GLN A 51 7.91 -6.35 7.85
N ILE A 52 7.17 -5.87 8.85
CA ILE A 52 5.79 -6.31 9.08
C ILE A 52 4.84 -5.29 8.49
N VAL A 53 4.05 -5.72 7.53
CA VAL A 53 3.11 -4.87 6.80
C VAL A 53 1.71 -5.46 6.84
N ILE A 54 0.70 -4.60 6.83
CA ILE A 54 -0.64 -4.98 6.41
C ILE A 54 -0.62 -5.02 4.89
N SER A 55 -0.70 -6.21 4.28
CA SER A 55 -0.58 -6.38 2.83
C SER A 55 -1.91 -6.44 2.10
N ALA A 56 -3.02 -6.71 2.80
CA ALA A 56 -4.36 -6.63 2.22
C ALA A 56 -5.44 -6.49 3.28
N VAL A 57 -6.53 -5.81 2.94
CA VAL A 57 -7.82 -5.93 3.64
C VAL A 57 -8.82 -6.54 2.65
N LYS A 58 -9.37 -7.70 2.99
CA LYS A 58 -10.44 -8.34 2.25
C LYS A 58 -11.75 -8.00 2.95
N ALA A 59 -12.42 -6.98 2.45
CA ALA A 59 -13.72 -6.55 2.98
C ALA A 59 -14.91 -7.28 2.32
N GLU A 60 -14.69 -8.06 1.26
CA GLU A 60 -15.80 -8.71 0.54
C GLU A 60 -16.45 -9.86 1.33
N GLY A 61 -17.71 -9.63 1.70
CA GLY A 61 -18.74 -10.65 1.82
C GLY A 61 -19.95 -10.25 0.96
N ALA A 62 -19.89 -10.49 -0.37
CA ALA A 62 -20.94 -10.07 -1.31
C ALA A 62 -22.32 -10.77 -1.12
N SER A 63 -22.49 -11.57 -0.07
CA SER A 63 -23.79 -12.15 0.32
C SER A 63 -23.83 -12.48 1.82
N GLU A 64 -25.03 -12.59 2.40
CA GLU A 64 -25.23 -13.05 3.79
C GLU A 64 -24.54 -14.40 4.10
N LYS A 65 -24.19 -15.19 3.08
CA LYS A 65 -23.50 -16.48 3.21
C LYS A 65 -21.99 -16.35 3.46
N ASN A 66 -21.37 -15.25 3.06
CA ASN A 66 -19.90 -15.09 3.06
C ASN A 66 -19.41 -13.95 3.98
N LYS A 67 -20.27 -13.39 4.83
CA LYS A 67 -19.96 -12.32 5.80
C LYS A 67 -18.84 -12.65 6.82
N HIS A 68 -18.33 -13.88 6.80
CA HIS A 68 -17.27 -14.38 7.68
C HIS A 68 -15.90 -14.47 6.96
N GLU A 69 -15.87 -14.21 5.65
CA GLU A 69 -14.64 -14.27 4.84
C GLU A 69 -13.83 -12.95 4.90
N GLU A 70 -14.38 -11.92 5.55
CA GLU A 70 -13.68 -10.67 5.78
C GLU A 70 -12.44 -10.89 6.65
N CYS A 71 -11.28 -10.44 6.19
CA CYS A 71 -10.04 -10.54 6.95
C CYS A 71 -9.05 -9.46 6.55
N VAL A 72 -8.10 -9.19 7.45
CA VAL A 72 -6.89 -8.46 7.13
C VAL A 72 -5.72 -9.42 7.08
N VAL A 73 -4.81 -9.20 6.14
CA VAL A 73 -3.60 -10.00 5.95
C VAL A 73 -2.39 -9.20 6.39
N ILE A 74 -1.63 -9.78 7.30
CA ILE A 74 -0.33 -9.27 7.75
C ILE A 74 0.74 -10.15 7.14
N GLU A 75 1.81 -9.52 6.67
CA GLU A 75 2.89 -10.19 5.97
C GLU A 75 4.23 -9.75 6.54
N ASN A 76 5.14 -10.72 6.66
CA ASN A 76 6.53 -10.43 6.94
C ASN A 76 7.31 -10.38 5.63
N THR A 77 7.60 -9.17 5.14
CA THR A 77 8.36 -8.94 3.90
C THR A 77 9.86 -8.90 4.13
N GLY A 78 10.34 -9.19 5.35
CA GLY A 78 11.75 -9.10 5.72
C GLY A 78 12.35 -10.45 6.10
N PRO A 79 13.68 -10.47 6.33
CA PRO A 79 14.42 -11.72 6.46
C PRO A 79 14.42 -12.29 7.89
N VAL A 80 13.80 -11.62 8.86
CA VAL A 80 13.87 -11.99 10.28
C VAL A 80 12.50 -12.43 10.79
N ILE A 81 12.43 -13.51 11.57
CA ILE A 81 11.20 -13.91 12.26
C ILE A 81 10.72 -12.77 13.18
N ALA A 82 9.46 -12.38 13.02
CA ALA A 82 8.81 -11.42 13.89
C ALA A 82 8.04 -12.12 15.02
N ASP A 83 8.10 -11.53 16.20
CA ASP A 83 7.25 -11.88 17.33
C ASP A 83 6.18 -10.80 17.45
N LEU A 84 4.93 -11.21 17.21
CA LEU A 84 3.76 -10.34 17.22
C LEU A 84 3.03 -10.41 18.57
N SER A 85 3.53 -11.12 19.58
CA SER A 85 2.82 -11.25 20.85
C SER A 85 2.55 -9.91 21.51
N GLY A 86 1.29 -9.70 21.88
CA GLY A 86 0.81 -8.44 22.45
C GLY A 86 0.73 -7.27 21.47
N TRP A 87 1.03 -7.46 20.18
CA TRP A 87 0.76 -6.45 19.16
C TRP A 87 -0.75 -6.26 19.02
N ARG A 88 -1.15 -5.07 18.55
CA ARG A 88 -2.56 -4.67 18.43
C ARG A 88 -2.88 -4.29 16.99
N LEU A 89 -3.84 -4.99 16.41
CA LEU A 89 -4.47 -4.64 15.15
C LEU A 89 -5.75 -3.86 15.46
N ASN A 90 -5.91 -2.69 14.87
CA ASN A 90 -7.07 -1.82 15.03
C ASN A 90 -7.79 -1.63 13.69
N ALA A 91 -9.11 -1.81 13.71
CA ALA A 91 -9.99 -1.64 12.55
C ALA A 91 -10.96 -0.45 12.68
N GLY A 92 -10.80 0.36 13.73
CA GLY A 92 -11.73 1.45 14.05
C GLY A 92 -11.99 1.60 15.54
N ALA A 93 -12.97 2.43 15.88
CA ALA A 93 -13.36 2.68 17.27
C ALA A 93 -13.86 1.39 17.93
N ASP A 94 -13.23 1.00 19.04
CA ASP A 94 -13.54 -0.19 19.83
C ASP A 94 -13.40 -1.54 19.07
N GLN A 95 -12.61 -1.57 17.99
CA GLN A 95 -12.36 -2.77 17.17
C GLN A 95 -10.88 -3.13 17.17
N ASP A 96 -10.41 -3.61 18.32
CA ASP A 96 -9.05 -4.08 18.51
C ASP A 96 -8.96 -5.61 18.55
N PHE A 97 -7.92 -6.13 17.92
CA PHE A 97 -7.46 -7.50 18.07
C PHE A 97 -6.04 -7.48 18.62
N VAL A 98 -5.82 -8.19 19.73
CA VAL A 98 -4.50 -8.34 20.34
C VAL A 98 -3.98 -9.74 20.01
N PHE A 99 -2.78 -9.80 19.42
CA PHE A 99 -2.14 -11.06 19.08
C PHE A 99 -1.77 -11.84 20.36
N PRO A 100 -2.13 -13.14 20.43
CA PRO A 100 -1.83 -13.95 21.61
C PRO A 100 -0.33 -14.20 21.78
N ASP A 101 0.04 -14.64 22.98
CA ASP A 101 1.40 -15.07 23.29
C ASP A 101 1.86 -16.18 22.33
N ASN A 102 3.15 -16.14 21.96
CA ASN A 102 3.80 -17.06 21.02
C ASN A 102 3.26 -16.95 19.57
N THR A 103 2.87 -15.75 19.14
CA THR A 103 2.52 -15.50 17.73
C THR A 103 3.76 -15.08 16.97
N TYR A 104 4.32 -15.99 16.17
CA TYR A 104 5.50 -15.71 15.36
C TYR A 104 5.14 -15.69 13.87
N LEU A 105 5.78 -14.79 13.12
CA LEU A 105 5.63 -14.68 11.67
C LEU A 105 6.98 -14.83 11.01
N ALA A 106 7.19 -15.94 10.30
CA ALA A 106 8.43 -16.23 9.59
C ALA A 106 8.61 -15.32 8.36
N PRO A 107 9.84 -15.20 7.81
CA PRO A 107 10.07 -14.48 6.56
C PRO A 107 9.13 -14.96 5.44
N GLU A 108 8.57 -14.01 4.70
CA GLU A 108 7.61 -14.22 3.60
C GLU A 108 6.27 -14.86 4.01
N GLU A 109 6.06 -15.11 5.31
CA GLU A 109 4.82 -15.69 5.81
C GLU A 109 3.72 -14.63 5.87
N LYS A 110 2.49 -15.08 5.57
CA LYS A 110 1.26 -14.30 5.69
C LYS A 110 0.37 -14.89 6.77
N LEU A 111 -0.20 -14.02 7.59
CA LEU A 111 -1.15 -14.35 8.64
C LEU A 111 -2.42 -13.54 8.41
N ALA A 112 -3.57 -14.22 8.37
CA ALA A 112 -4.87 -13.58 8.24
C ALA A 112 -5.57 -13.48 9.61
N VAL A 113 -6.11 -12.31 9.93
CA VAL A 113 -7.01 -12.08 11.07
C VAL A 113 -8.43 -11.87 10.55
N TRP A 114 -9.33 -12.78 10.91
CA TRP A 114 -10.69 -12.84 10.36
C TRP A 114 -11.69 -12.04 11.20
N THR A 115 -12.70 -11.45 10.56
CA THR A 115 -13.85 -10.84 11.26
C THR A 115 -14.50 -11.84 12.21
N PHE A 116 -14.78 -13.04 11.72
CA PHE A 116 -15.29 -14.14 12.52
C PHE A 116 -14.98 -15.47 11.85
N ASP A 117 -14.23 -16.31 12.56
CA ASP A 117 -14.12 -17.73 12.26
C ASP A 117 -13.82 -18.46 13.58
N GLN A 118 -14.63 -19.47 13.92
CA GLN A 118 -14.49 -20.25 15.17
C GLN A 118 -13.36 -21.28 15.09
N ASP A 119 -12.95 -21.65 13.88
CA ASP A 119 -11.95 -22.69 13.62
C ASP A 119 -10.56 -22.08 13.31
N LYS A 120 -10.45 -20.74 13.25
CA LYS A 120 -9.18 -20.03 12.98
C LYS A 120 -8.57 -19.47 14.28
N PRO A 121 -7.24 -19.53 14.42
CA PRO A 121 -6.57 -19.04 15.63
C PRO A 121 -6.60 -17.52 15.79
N TYR A 122 -6.77 -16.76 14.70
CA TYR A 122 -6.76 -15.30 14.71
C TYR A 122 -8.07 -14.76 14.15
N SER A 123 -8.95 -14.36 15.06
CA SER A 123 -10.30 -13.91 14.76
C SER A 123 -10.71 -12.81 15.75
N PHE A 124 -11.34 -11.75 15.25
CA PHE A 124 -12.00 -10.74 16.09
C PHE A 124 -13.20 -11.32 16.86
N ASN A 125 -13.68 -12.51 16.48
CA ASN A 125 -14.88 -13.16 17.03
C ASN A 125 -16.12 -12.25 16.96
N SER A 126 -16.20 -11.41 15.93
CA SER A 126 -17.27 -10.43 15.75
C SER A 126 -18.37 -10.97 14.85
N HIS A 127 -19.60 -11.05 15.37
CA HIS A 127 -20.77 -11.38 14.54
C HIS A 127 -21.23 -10.24 13.61
N ARG A 128 -20.53 -9.10 13.63
CA ARG A 128 -20.74 -7.96 12.74
C ARG A 128 -19.49 -7.76 11.88
N PRO A 129 -19.62 -7.25 10.64
CA PRO A 129 -18.48 -6.84 9.82
C PRO A 129 -17.51 -5.97 10.62
N VAL A 130 -16.23 -6.33 10.60
CA VAL A 130 -15.16 -5.52 11.18
C VAL A 130 -14.61 -4.57 10.12
N TRP A 131 -14.49 -5.06 8.88
CA TRP A 131 -14.01 -4.29 7.74
C TRP A 131 -15.20 -3.80 6.93
N ASN A 132 -15.43 -2.49 6.93
CA ASN A 132 -16.50 -1.82 6.24
C ASN A 132 -16.34 -1.96 4.73
N ASN A 133 -17.39 -2.49 4.11
CA ASN A 133 -17.48 -2.63 2.67
C ASN A 133 -17.42 -1.29 1.91
N ARG A 134 -17.49 -0.13 2.58
CA ARG A 134 -17.27 1.19 1.98
C ARG A 134 -15.81 1.64 1.99
N GLY A 135 -14.95 1.02 2.78
CA GLY A 135 -13.58 1.49 3.04
C GLY A 135 -13.37 1.81 4.50
N ASP A 136 -12.20 1.40 5.02
CA ASP A 136 -11.70 1.65 6.37
C ASP A 136 -10.18 1.86 6.33
N THR A 137 -9.59 2.14 7.50
CA THR A 137 -8.14 2.13 7.70
C THR A 137 -7.77 1.05 8.70
N ALA A 138 -6.96 0.09 8.27
CA ALA A 138 -6.36 -0.91 9.16
C ALA A 138 -5.06 -0.35 9.74
N LEU A 139 -4.87 -0.48 11.04
CA LEU A 139 -3.69 0.01 11.77
C LEU A 139 -3.08 -1.12 12.58
N LEU A 140 -1.76 -1.28 12.54
CA LEU A 140 -1.02 -2.28 13.31
C LEU A 140 -0.03 -1.58 14.24
N TYR A 141 -0.12 -1.88 15.52
CA TYR A 141 0.75 -1.36 16.58
C TYR A 141 1.55 -2.51 17.20
N ASN A 142 2.79 -2.24 17.57
CA ASN A 142 3.55 -3.17 18.41
C ASN A 142 3.07 -3.11 19.88
N ASN A 143 3.65 -3.95 20.72
CA ASN A 143 3.39 -4.01 22.17
C ASN A 143 3.83 -2.74 22.95
N GLU A 144 4.47 -1.78 22.29
CA GLU A 144 4.86 -0.47 22.84
C GLU A 144 3.94 0.66 22.32
N GLU A 145 2.82 0.32 21.66
CA GLU A 145 1.87 1.26 21.05
C GLU A 145 2.46 2.11 19.92
N LYS A 146 3.58 1.69 19.34
CA LYS A 146 4.14 2.29 18.13
C LYS A 146 3.46 1.70 16.90
N GLN A 147 2.92 2.56 16.04
CA GLN A 147 2.37 2.15 14.75
C GLN A 147 3.49 1.56 13.86
N ILE A 148 3.29 0.32 13.44
CA ILE A 148 4.20 -0.44 12.57
C ILE A 148 3.73 -0.39 11.12
N SER A 149 2.42 -0.54 10.89
CA SER A 149 1.86 -0.55 9.54
C SER A 149 0.45 0.04 9.53
N ALA A 150 0.05 0.54 8.37
CA ALA A 150 -1.28 1.04 8.10
C ALA A 150 -1.63 0.76 6.64
N LEU A 151 -2.91 0.55 6.36
CA LEU A 151 -3.45 0.41 5.01
C LEU A 151 -4.88 0.98 4.98
N CYS A 152 -5.16 1.92 4.07
CA CYS A 152 -6.53 2.40 3.84
C CYS A 152 -7.05 1.95 2.48
N TYR A 153 -8.36 1.77 2.37
CA TYR A 153 -9.01 1.36 1.12
C TYR A 153 -10.38 2.05 0.96
N GLY A 154 -10.94 1.98 -0.25
CA GLY A 154 -12.26 2.55 -0.56
C GLY A 154 -12.40 4.02 -0.17
N SER A 155 -13.53 4.37 0.44
CA SER A 155 -13.83 5.74 0.87
C SER A 155 -12.87 6.32 1.92
N ALA A 156 -12.09 5.49 2.63
CA ALA A 156 -11.05 5.98 3.52
C ALA A 156 -9.79 6.41 2.77
N ALA A 157 -9.50 5.79 1.61
CA ALA A 157 -8.40 6.17 0.72
C ALA A 157 -8.78 7.33 -0.23
N ALA A 158 -10.05 7.42 -0.61
CA ALA A 158 -10.55 8.40 -1.59
C ALA A 158 -10.11 9.87 -1.36
N PRO A 159 -10.09 10.41 -0.12
CA PRO A 159 -9.67 11.80 0.10
C PRO A 159 -8.21 12.09 -0.23
N PHE A 160 -7.37 11.07 -0.34
CA PHE A 160 -5.92 11.20 -0.52
C PHE A 160 -5.46 10.88 -1.94
N VAL A 161 -6.28 10.17 -2.72
CA VAL A 161 -5.91 9.69 -4.06
C VAL A 161 -6.57 10.58 -5.11
N THR A 162 -5.77 11.21 -5.97
CA THR A 162 -6.28 12.10 -7.03
C THR A 162 -5.65 11.82 -8.37
N ILE A 163 -6.33 12.20 -9.44
CA ILE A 163 -5.72 12.31 -10.77
C ILE A 163 -4.86 13.58 -10.76
N THR A 164 -3.54 13.42 -10.92
CA THR A 164 -2.58 14.53 -10.88
C THR A 164 -2.19 15.06 -12.24
N GLU A 165 -2.21 14.20 -13.25
CA GLU A 165 -1.78 14.56 -14.60
C GLU A 165 -2.55 13.75 -15.64
N ILE A 166 -2.88 14.39 -16.76
CA ILE A 166 -3.26 13.72 -17.99
C ILE A 166 -2.33 14.26 -19.08
N GLN A 167 -1.49 13.38 -19.63
CA GLN A 167 -0.65 13.66 -20.77
C GLN A 167 -1.40 13.22 -22.02
N PHE A 168 -1.72 14.19 -22.88
CA PHE A 168 -2.43 14.04 -24.15
C PHE A 168 -1.59 14.67 -25.27
N ASP A 169 -1.96 14.46 -26.54
CA ASP A 169 -1.17 14.89 -27.72
C ASP A 169 0.20 14.20 -27.75
N GLY A 170 0.16 12.87 -27.68
CA GLY A 170 1.33 12.00 -27.68
C GLY A 170 2.27 12.25 -28.87
N ILE A 171 3.57 12.05 -28.67
CA ILE A 171 4.58 12.30 -29.71
C ILE A 171 4.82 11.00 -30.53
N GLU A 172 4.42 9.83 -30.01
CA GLU A 172 4.64 8.53 -30.64
C GLU A 172 3.52 8.10 -31.61
N GLY A 173 3.63 8.55 -32.85
CA GLY A 173 2.84 8.04 -33.98
C GLY A 173 1.36 8.42 -33.94
N ARG A 174 0.53 7.75 -34.75
CA ARG A 174 -0.93 8.02 -34.80
C ARG A 174 -1.73 7.34 -33.68
N GLU A 175 -1.09 6.43 -32.96
CA GLU A 175 -1.74 5.64 -31.90
C GLU A 175 -1.51 6.24 -30.50
N GLU A 176 -0.63 7.25 -30.39
CA GLU A 176 -0.40 8.07 -29.18
C GLU A 176 -0.18 7.18 -27.94
N ALA A 177 0.63 6.13 -28.10
CA ALA A 177 0.84 5.08 -27.10
C ALA A 177 1.49 5.59 -25.80
N ASP A 178 2.12 6.76 -25.86
CA ASP A 178 2.79 7.45 -24.77
C ASP A 178 1.89 8.35 -23.93
N GLU A 179 0.64 8.59 -24.36
CA GLU A 179 -0.34 9.28 -23.52
C GLU A 179 -0.66 8.48 -22.27
N TYR A 180 -0.93 9.19 -21.18
CA TYR A 180 -1.25 8.56 -19.90
C TYR A 180 -2.11 9.45 -19.02
N VAL A 181 -2.69 8.80 -18.01
CA VAL A 181 -3.17 9.46 -16.80
C VAL A 181 -2.33 9.03 -15.62
N GLU A 182 -1.98 9.98 -14.76
CA GLU A 182 -1.27 9.77 -13.51
C GLU A 182 -2.21 9.92 -12.32
N ILE A 183 -2.11 8.99 -11.38
CA ILE A 183 -2.82 9.03 -10.11
C ILE A 183 -1.80 8.99 -8.99
N THR A 184 -1.97 9.88 -8.03
CA THR A 184 -1.05 10.04 -6.90
C THR A 184 -1.79 9.90 -5.58
N ASN A 185 -1.16 9.23 -4.60
CA ASN A 185 -1.57 9.25 -3.21
C ASN A 185 -0.85 10.39 -2.47
N HIS A 186 -1.60 11.42 -2.07
CA HIS A 186 -1.10 12.58 -1.30
C HIS A 186 -1.11 12.36 0.21
N GLY A 187 -1.63 11.21 0.67
CA GLY A 187 -1.67 10.83 2.07
C GLY A 187 -0.32 10.33 2.60
N ASP A 188 -0.30 10.06 3.90
CA ASP A 188 0.83 9.48 4.65
C ASP A 188 0.65 7.98 4.91
N ILE A 189 -0.46 7.39 4.46
CA ILE A 189 -0.80 5.97 4.60
C ILE A 189 -0.90 5.34 3.19
N PRO A 190 -0.40 4.10 2.99
CA PRO A 190 -0.62 3.36 1.74
C PRO A 190 -2.12 3.21 1.42
N ALA A 191 -2.48 3.49 0.17
CA ALA A 191 -3.85 3.43 -0.33
C ALA A 191 -4.02 2.22 -1.26
N GLU A 192 -4.86 1.28 -0.86
CA GLU A 192 -5.24 0.13 -1.69
C GLU A 192 -6.37 0.53 -2.63
N ILE A 193 -6.10 0.40 -3.92
CA ILE A 193 -6.95 0.89 -5.01
C ILE A 193 -7.38 -0.24 -5.97
N SER A 194 -7.31 -1.50 -5.54
CA SER A 194 -7.79 -2.61 -6.37
C SER A 194 -9.27 -2.41 -6.72
N GLY A 195 -9.63 -2.73 -7.96
CA GLY A 195 -10.99 -2.56 -8.46
C GLY A 195 -11.41 -1.11 -8.70
N TRP A 196 -10.58 -0.11 -8.38
CA TRP A 196 -10.85 1.27 -8.79
C TRP A 196 -10.77 1.39 -10.30
N THR A 197 -11.53 2.33 -10.86
CA THR A 197 -11.67 2.50 -12.30
C THR A 197 -11.29 3.90 -12.74
N ILE A 198 -10.40 3.98 -13.72
CA ILE A 198 -10.19 5.20 -14.51
C ILE A 198 -11.15 5.16 -15.69
N SER A 199 -11.84 6.26 -15.96
CA SER A 199 -12.68 6.44 -17.14
C SER A 199 -12.32 7.71 -17.90
N ALA A 200 -12.03 7.58 -19.18
CA ALA A 200 -11.94 8.70 -20.14
C ALA A 200 -13.25 8.90 -20.92
N GLY A 201 -14.30 8.14 -20.61
CA GLY A 201 -15.57 8.18 -21.33
C GLY A 201 -16.00 6.81 -21.83
N LYS A 202 -16.85 6.79 -22.86
CA LYS A 202 -17.58 5.59 -23.26
C LYS A 202 -16.63 4.50 -23.77
N ASN A 203 -16.60 3.36 -23.07
CA ASN A 203 -15.77 2.18 -23.37
C ASN A 203 -14.26 2.45 -23.26
N GLN A 204 -13.84 3.46 -22.49
CA GLN A 204 -12.44 3.80 -22.25
C GLN A 204 -12.14 3.73 -20.75
N ASP A 205 -12.43 2.55 -20.19
CA ASP A 205 -12.28 2.28 -18.77
C ASP A 205 -11.08 1.37 -18.53
N PHE A 206 -10.31 1.65 -17.48
CA PHE A 206 -9.26 0.79 -16.96
C PHE A 206 -9.54 0.52 -15.49
N THR A 207 -9.57 -0.76 -15.11
CA THR A 207 -9.75 -1.19 -13.72
C THR A 207 -8.43 -1.70 -13.17
N PHE A 208 -8.04 -1.17 -12.02
CA PHE A 208 -6.84 -1.61 -11.32
C PHE A 208 -6.99 -3.08 -10.87
N PRO A 209 -5.98 -3.94 -11.14
CA PRO A 209 -6.04 -5.33 -10.71
C PRO A 209 -5.89 -5.46 -9.19
N ASP A 210 -6.18 -6.66 -8.70
CA ASP A 210 -6.02 -7.02 -7.28
C ASP A 210 -4.60 -6.76 -6.77
N ASN A 211 -4.51 -6.32 -5.51
CA ASN A 211 -3.27 -5.97 -4.81
C ASN A 211 -2.57 -4.74 -5.40
N THR A 212 -3.31 -3.80 -5.99
CA THR A 212 -2.75 -2.51 -6.40
C THR A 212 -2.75 -1.55 -5.22
N VAL A 213 -1.54 -1.15 -4.77
CA VAL A 213 -1.35 -0.23 -3.65
C VAL A 213 -0.52 0.97 -4.09
N LEU A 214 -1.02 2.18 -3.78
CA LEU A 214 -0.27 3.42 -3.89
C LEU A 214 0.38 3.75 -2.55
N GLU A 215 1.71 3.66 -2.49
CA GLU A 215 2.50 4.10 -1.34
C GLU A 215 2.30 5.60 -1.05
N PRO A 216 2.57 6.07 0.19
CA PRO A 216 2.53 7.49 0.53
C PRO A 216 3.39 8.33 -0.42
N GLY A 217 2.80 9.34 -1.06
CA GLY A 217 3.46 10.17 -2.08
C GLY A 217 3.77 9.45 -3.40
N GLY A 218 3.39 8.18 -3.53
CA GLY A 218 3.59 7.38 -4.73
C GLY A 218 2.60 7.73 -5.84
N ALA A 219 3.02 7.49 -7.08
CA ALA A 219 2.24 7.73 -8.27
C ALA A 219 2.26 6.51 -9.21
N ILE A 220 1.15 6.29 -9.90
CA ILE A 220 0.99 5.26 -10.94
C ILE A 220 0.50 5.93 -12.21
N LYS A 221 1.03 5.48 -13.35
CA LYS A 221 0.59 5.91 -14.68
C LYS A 221 -0.11 4.78 -15.41
N VAL A 222 -1.23 5.09 -16.07
CA VAL A 222 -1.92 4.18 -16.97
C VAL A 222 -1.83 4.75 -18.39
N PHE A 223 -1.08 4.07 -19.25
CA PHE A 223 -0.81 4.53 -20.61
C PHE A 223 -1.85 4.03 -21.61
N THR A 224 -1.99 4.72 -22.74
CA THR A 224 -2.87 4.29 -23.85
C THR A 224 -2.53 2.88 -24.35
N ASN A 225 -1.24 2.60 -24.65
CA ASN A 225 -0.83 1.31 -25.21
C ASN A 225 0.60 0.88 -24.86
N LYS A 226 1.05 1.16 -23.62
CA LYS A 226 2.42 0.88 -23.19
C LYS A 226 2.44 0.40 -21.75
N ALA A 227 3.19 -0.66 -21.48
CA ALA A 227 3.48 -1.08 -20.11
C ALA A 227 4.86 -0.52 -19.71
N VAL A 228 4.89 0.41 -18.76
CA VAL A 228 6.12 0.98 -18.18
C VAL A 228 6.24 0.52 -16.73
N PRO A 229 7.01 -0.55 -16.43
CA PRO A 229 7.09 -1.14 -15.09
C PRO A 229 7.44 -0.15 -13.97
N GLU A 230 8.28 0.84 -14.27
CA GLU A 230 8.72 1.86 -13.32
C GLU A 230 7.57 2.79 -12.87
N CYS A 231 6.48 2.84 -13.64
CA CYS A 231 5.28 3.65 -13.36
C CYS A 231 4.05 2.78 -13.02
N GLY A 232 4.26 1.51 -12.63
CA GLY A 232 3.20 0.56 -12.31
C GLY A 232 2.86 -0.43 -13.42
N GLY A 233 3.33 -0.20 -14.65
CA GLY A 233 3.18 -1.17 -15.75
C GLY A 233 1.78 -1.28 -16.35
N PHE A 234 0.89 -0.32 -16.09
CA PHE A 234 -0.50 -0.38 -16.52
C PHE A 234 -0.76 0.30 -17.86
N SER A 235 -1.72 -0.26 -18.59
CA SER A 235 -2.07 0.15 -19.95
C SER A 235 -3.55 -0.11 -20.21
N PHE A 236 -4.23 0.83 -20.89
CA PHE A 236 -5.56 0.61 -21.46
C PHE A 236 -5.53 -0.46 -22.57
N ASN A 237 -4.35 -0.75 -23.13
CA ASN A 237 -4.15 -1.66 -24.26
C ASN A 237 -4.99 -1.27 -25.49
N SER A 238 -5.18 0.03 -25.68
CA SER A 238 -5.94 0.60 -26.79
C SER A 238 -5.04 0.88 -27.98
N ARG A 239 -5.48 0.54 -29.19
CA ARG A 239 -4.74 0.87 -30.44
C ARG A 239 -5.04 2.27 -30.95
N THR A 240 -5.86 3.02 -30.24
CA THR A 240 -6.26 4.39 -30.56
C THR A 240 -6.09 5.25 -29.32
N ALA A 241 -5.86 6.54 -29.52
CA ALA A 241 -5.81 7.54 -28.46
C ALA A 241 -6.97 7.39 -27.49
N ILE A 242 -6.66 7.47 -26.19
CA ILE A 242 -7.65 7.48 -25.12
C ILE A 242 -8.13 8.91 -24.88
N TRP A 243 -7.19 9.85 -24.89
CA TRP A 243 -7.39 11.22 -24.49
C TRP A 243 -7.56 12.13 -25.71
N ASN A 244 -8.55 13.01 -25.71
CA ASN A 244 -8.78 13.92 -26.83
C ASN A 244 -7.90 15.18 -26.76
N ASN A 245 -7.08 15.46 -27.77
CA ASN A 245 -6.10 16.56 -27.79
C ASN A 245 -6.71 17.98 -27.60
N LYS A 246 -8.04 18.15 -27.66
CA LYS A 246 -8.70 19.45 -27.42
C LYS A 246 -9.30 19.59 -26.03
N GLU A 247 -10.09 18.63 -25.59
CA GLU A 247 -10.74 18.63 -24.28
C GLU A 247 -11.16 17.22 -23.91
N ASP A 248 -10.90 16.84 -22.65
CA ASP A 248 -11.38 15.58 -22.09
C ASP A 248 -11.42 15.64 -20.57
N ILE A 249 -12.13 14.69 -19.96
CA ILE A 249 -12.26 14.58 -18.51
C ILE A 249 -11.89 13.17 -18.07
N GLY A 250 -10.75 13.03 -17.40
CA GLY A 250 -10.41 11.81 -16.67
C GLY A 250 -11.18 11.75 -15.36
N ARG A 251 -11.80 10.59 -15.09
CA ARG A 251 -12.52 10.33 -13.83
C ARG A 251 -11.97 9.09 -13.17
N LEU A 252 -11.75 9.17 -11.87
CA LEU A 252 -11.35 8.07 -11.02
C LEU A 252 -12.53 7.69 -10.12
N TYR A 253 -12.90 6.43 -10.14
CA TYR A 253 -13.96 5.85 -9.31
C TYR A 253 -13.38 4.79 -8.37
N ASP A 254 -13.93 4.67 -7.17
CA ASP A 254 -13.63 3.56 -6.27
C ASP A 254 -14.23 2.23 -6.78
N TYR A 255 -13.92 1.11 -6.10
CA TYR A 255 -14.45 -0.21 -6.44
C TYR A 255 -16.00 -0.32 -6.35
N ARG A 256 -16.67 0.69 -5.79
CA ARG A 256 -18.13 0.80 -5.69
C ARG A 256 -18.71 1.82 -6.67
N GLN A 257 -17.91 2.28 -7.62
CA GLN A 257 -18.28 3.25 -8.64
C GLN A 257 -18.67 4.62 -8.04
N GLN A 258 -18.14 4.99 -6.88
CA GLN A 258 -18.23 6.35 -6.36
C GLN A 258 -17.10 7.19 -6.94
N LEU A 259 -17.42 8.39 -7.42
CA LEU A 259 -16.42 9.32 -7.95
C LEU A 259 -15.47 9.74 -6.83
N VAL A 260 -14.17 9.54 -7.06
CA VAL A 260 -13.08 9.91 -6.15
C VAL A 260 -12.43 11.21 -6.60
N SER A 261 -12.06 11.29 -7.88
CA SER A 261 -11.36 12.44 -8.46
C SER A 261 -11.78 12.62 -9.91
N GLU A 262 -11.74 13.85 -10.39
CA GLU A 262 -11.81 14.15 -11.81
C GLU A 262 -10.81 15.25 -12.17
N LEU A 263 -10.26 15.18 -13.39
CA LEU A 263 -9.39 16.20 -13.93
C LEU A 263 -9.86 16.54 -15.35
N HIS A 264 -10.17 17.81 -15.57
CA HIS A 264 -10.59 18.35 -16.86
C HIS A 264 -9.43 19.15 -17.45
N TYR A 265 -9.18 18.97 -18.74
CA TYR A 265 -8.29 19.83 -19.49
C TYR A 265 -8.98 20.35 -20.73
N LYS A 266 -8.54 21.53 -21.18
CA LYS A 266 -9.07 22.18 -22.38
C LYS A 266 -7.98 23.00 -23.06
N ASP A 267 -7.99 23.00 -24.39
CA ASP A 267 -7.08 23.79 -25.23
C ASP A 267 -5.59 23.58 -24.88
N GLY A 268 -5.22 22.38 -24.45
CA GLY A 268 -3.83 22.07 -24.08
C GLY A 268 -3.43 22.40 -22.64
N VAL A 269 -4.37 22.84 -21.80
CA VAL A 269 -4.09 23.27 -20.41
C VAL A 269 -5.04 22.57 -19.44
N ALA A 270 -4.49 21.94 -18.38
CA ALA A 270 -5.28 21.42 -17.27
C ALA A 270 -5.95 22.58 -16.50
N LEU A 271 -7.25 22.46 -16.22
CA LEU A 271 -8.08 23.51 -15.59
C LEU A 271 -8.20 23.34 -14.08
#